data_AF-A0A960XTB2-F1
#
_entry.id   AF-A0A960XTB2-F1
#
_cell.length_a   1.000
_cell.length_b   1.000
_cell.length_c   1.000
_cell.angle_alpha   90.00
_cell.angle_beta   90.00
_cell.angle_gamma   90.00
#
_symmetry.space_group_name_H-M   'P 1'
#
loop_
_entity.id
_entity.type
_entity.pdbx_description
1 polymer ?
#
loop_
_entity_poly.entity_id
_entity_poly.type
_entity_poly.pdbx_seq_one_letter_code
_entity_poly.pdbx_strand_id
1 'polypeptide(L)'
;GQQIAQLQGQANSLKCLGPQHPFAKHGQSGQEISAVFPHTAKIADDLCIVRSMVTEQINHDPAHTFMNTGGRVPGRPSMGSWLLYGLGSECEDLPGFIVLTSAGGGQGQPIAARQWHSGFLPSKFQGVPFHAAGDPVHYVAKPPGISMEGQEGVVRAIQRLHAAENEAIDDPELATRISQYEMAFRMHMSVPELVDFKGEPKHVLDLYGPDVEKPGTFAANCLQARRLAERGVRFIQLYHPGWDNHSKLPQNLPRLASEVDQPCAGLIRDLKLRGMLEDTLVIWGGEFGRTSYSQGTLTKETYGRDHHPRCF
;
A
#
# COMPACT_ATOMS: atom_id res chain seq x y z
N GLY A 1 -2.95 32.00 -15.71
CA GLY A 1 -3.85 31.49 -14.65
C GLY A 1 -3.36 30.13 -14.20
N GLN A 2 -3.62 29.74 -12.95
CA GLN A 2 -3.19 28.44 -12.43
C GLN A 2 -4.16 27.32 -12.87
N GLN A 3 -3.65 26.13 -13.17
CA GLN A 3 -4.50 24.98 -13.51
C GLN A 3 -5.20 24.46 -12.25
N ILE A 4 -6.54 24.45 -12.30
CA ILE A 4 -7.40 23.68 -11.41
C ILE A 4 -7.89 22.49 -12.23
N ALA A 5 -8.07 21.30 -11.62
CA ALA A 5 -8.36 20.10 -12.38
C ALA A 5 -9.77 20.16 -13.01
N GLN A 6 -10.81 20.22 -12.19
CA GLN A 6 -12.20 20.12 -12.64
C GLN A 6 -12.98 21.44 -12.51
N LEU A 7 -12.49 22.41 -11.73
CA LEU A 7 -13.17 23.70 -11.50
C LEU A 7 -12.71 24.84 -12.44
N GLN A 8 -12.17 24.52 -13.62
CA GLN A 8 -11.73 25.53 -14.59
C GLN A 8 -12.91 26.42 -15.02
N GLY A 9 -12.66 27.74 -15.10
CA GLY A 9 -13.67 28.72 -15.51
C GLY A 9 -14.69 29.12 -14.42
N GLN A 10 -14.63 28.54 -13.22
CA GLN A 10 -15.59 28.84 -12.13
C GLN A 10 -15.10 29.87 -11.11
N ALA A 11 -14.08 30.67 -11.44
CA ALA A 11 -13.38 31.54 -10.47
C ALA A 11 -14.31 32.48 -9.68
N ASN A 12 -15.40 32.95 -10.29
CA ASN A 12 -16.35 33.89 -9.65
C ASN A 12 -17.45 33.20 -8.82
N SER A 13 -17.47 31.87 -8.74
CA SER A 13 -18.48 31.09 -8.01
C SER A 13 -17.88 30.10 -6.99
N LEU A 14 -16.57 30.14 -6.76
CA LEU A 14 -15.90 29.26 -5.79
C LEU A 14 -16.23 29.68 -4.35
N LYS A 15 -16.87 28.79 -3.60
CA LYS A 15 -17.10 28.96 -2.16
C LYS A 15 -16.00 28.25 -1.37
N CYS A 16 -15.29 28.97 -0.52
CA CYS A 16 -14.30 28.40 0.39
C CYS A 16 -14.98 27.79 1.62
N LEU A 17 -14.46 26.66 2.10
CA LEU A 17 -14.81 26.09 3.40
C LEU A 17 -13.77 26.48 4.44
N GLY A 18 -14.24 26.84 5.64
CA GLY A 18 -13.39 26.85 6.83
C GLY A 18 -13.00 25.43 7.28
N PRO A 19 -12.19 25.29 8.34
CA PRO A 19 -11.91 24.01 8.97
C PRO A 19 -13.23 23.31 9.38
N GLN A 20 -13.39 22.04 9.02
CA GLN A 20 -14.59 21.25 9.33
C GLN A 20 -14.41 20.34 10.55
N HIS A 21 -13.15 20.09 10.91
CA HIS A 21 -12.76 19.29 12.06
C HIS A 21 -11.76 20.09 12.90
N PRO A 22 -11.87 20.05 14.23
CA PRO A 22 -10.92 20.72 15.09
C PRO A 22 -9.56 20.01 15.00
N PHE A 23 -8.51 20.81 15.14
CA PHE A 23 -7.13 20.34 15.30
C PHE A 23 -6.69 20.65 16.73
N ALA A 24 -5.90 19.76 17.31
CA ALA A 24 -5.29 19.97 18.62
C ALA A 24 -3.83 19.56 18.58
N LYS A 25 -3.03 20.15 19.47
CA LYS A 25 -1.63 19.76 19.67
C LYS A 25 -1.56 18.50 20.52
N HIS A 26 -0.78 17.53 20.07
CA HIS A 26 -0.60 16.24 20.75
C HIS A 26 0.87 15.93 20.99
N GLY A 27 1.12 15.12 22.02
CA GLY A 27 2.46 14.69 22.42
C GLY A 27 3.33 15.82 22.96
N GLN A 28 4.58 15.49 23.26
CA GLN A 28 5.64 16.46 23.60
C GLN A 28 6.10 17.26 22.38
N SER A 29 6.03 16.65 21.20
CA SER A 29 6.32 17.26 19.90
C SER A 29 5.34 18.38 19.53
N GLY A 30 4.15 18.43 20.15
CA GLY A 30 3.15 19.46 19.93
C GLY A 30 2.53 19.45 18.53
N GLN A 31 2.54 18.29 17.86
CA GLN A 31 2.04 18.14 16.50
C GLN A 31 0.54 18.41 16.44
N GLU A 32 0.11 19.21 15.47
CA GLU A 32 -1.31 19.49 15.23
C GLU A 32 -1.94 18.38 14.40
N ILE A 33 -2.82 17.60 15.03
CA ILE A 33 -3.51 16.47 14.41
C ILE A 33 -5.03 16.71 14.48
N SER A 34 -5.72 16.38 13.39
CA SER A 34 -7.17 16.52 13.29
C SER A 34 -7.88 15.53 14.21
N ALA A 35 -9.01 15.94 14.81
CA ALA A 35 -9.84 15.07 15.63
C ALA A 35 -10.44 13.86 14.87
N VAL A 36 -10.31 13.79 13.53
CA VAL A 36 -10.68 12.60 12.74
C VAL A 36 -9.67 11.47 12.84
N PHE A 37 -8.47 11.73 13.37
CA PHE A 37 -7.40 10.74 13.57
C PHE A 37 -7.03 10.56 15.06
N PRO A 38 -7.98 10.17 15.93
CA PRO A 38 -7.76 10.09 17.38
C PRO A 38 -6.74 9.01 17.80
N HIS A 39 -6.51 7.96 17.01
CA HIS A 39 -5.50 6.95 17.30
C HIS A 39 -4.10 7.42 16.89
N THR A 40 -3.97 8.04 15.72
CA THR A 40 -2.74 8.69 15.26
C THR A 40 -2.29 9.78 16.24
N ALA A 41 -3.22 10.57 16.77
CA ALA A 41 -2.94 11.60 17.78
C ALA A 41 -2.22 11.05 19.03
N LYS A 42 -2.47 9.79 19.39
CA LYS A 42 -1.86 9.15 20.57
C LYS A 42 -0.44 8.61 20.31
N ILE A 43 0.05 8.67 19.07
CA ILE A 43 1.43 8.30 18.71
C ILE A 43 2.18 9.50 18.13
N ALA A 44 1.71 10.73 18.37
CA ALA A 44 2.29 11.95 17.80
C ALA A 44 3.81 12.02 17.94
N ASP A 45 4.36 11.65 19.10
CA ASP A 45 5.81 11.72 19.36
C ASP A 45 6.63 10.68 18.59
N ASP A 46 5.99 9.69 17.98
CA ASP A 46 6.61 8.69 17.10
C ASP A 46 6.53 9.08 15.61
N LEU A 47 5.91 10.23 15.30
CA LEU A 47 5.67 10.68 13.92
C LEU A 47 6.60 11.82 13.50
N CYS A 48 6.98 11.80 12.23
CA CYS A 48 7.59 12.92 11.53
C CYS A 48 6.67 13.37 10.39
N ILE A 49 6.18 14.62 10.45
CA ILE A 49 5.28 15.18 9.43
C ILE A 49 6.08 16.01 8.43
N VAL A 50 6.09 15.58 7.17
CA VAL A 50 6.73 16.30 6.06
C VAL A 50 5.68 17.08 5.27
N ARG A 51 5.69 18.42 5.40
CA ARG A 51 4.76 19.34 4.69
C ARG A 51 5.38 19.98 3.44
N SER A 52 6.63 19.67 3.15
CA SER A 52 7.41 20.29 2.06
C SER A 52 7.37 19.51 0.74
N MET A 53 6.47 18.54 0.62
CA MET A 53 6.34 17.75 -0.61
C MET A 53 5.76 18.60 -1.74
N VAL A 54 6.17 18.33 -2.97
CA VAL A 54 5.75 19.07 -4.17
C VAL A 54 5.45 18.09 -5.30
N THR A 55 4.33 18.31 -5.99
CA THR A 55 4.02 17.64 -7.25
C THR A 55 3.44 18.62 -8.26
N GLU A 56 3.67 18.34 -9.54
CA GLU A 56 3.00 19.04 -10.65
C GLU A 56 1.83 18.22 -11.21
N GLN A 57 1.60 17.02 -10.67
CA GLN A 57 0.58 16.10 -11.18
C GLN A 57 -0.78 16.44 -10.61
N ILE A 58 -1.73 16.77 -11.50
CA ILE A 58 -3.11 17.13 -11.13
C ILE A 58 -4.08 15.95 -11.20
N ASN A 59 -3.65 14.80 -11.71
CA ASN A 59 -4.48 13.61 -11.90
C ASN A 59 -3.88 12.44 -11.12
N HIS A 60 -4.74 11.59 -10.56
CA HIS A 60 -4.36 10.43 -9.75
C HIS A 60 -3.31 9.56 -10.43
N ASP A 61 -3.57 9.09 -11.65
CA ASP A 61 -2.69 8.10 -12.27
C ASP A 61 -1.24 8.60 -12.55
N PRO A 62 -1.03 9.79 -13.16
CA PRO A 62 0.31 10.38 -13.24
C PRO A 62 0.93 10.67 -11.88
N ALA A 63 0.13 11.10 -10.88
CA ALA A 63 0.62 11.41 -9.55
C ALA A 63 1.10 10.16 -8.80
N HIS A 64 0.35 9.05 -8.89
CA HIS A 64 0.77 7.74 -8.36
C HIS A 64 2.03 7.24 -9.05
N THR A 65 2.12 7.40 -10.37
CA THR A 65 3.33 7.02 -11.13
C THR A 65 4.53 7.84 -10.67
N PHE A 66 4.36 9.15 -10.49
CA PHE A 66 5.42 10.04 -10.01
C PHE A 66 5.86 9.71 -8.58
N MET A 67 4.90 9.50 -7.66
CA MET A 67 5.18 9.13 -6.27
C MET A 67 5.96 7.82 -6.17
N ASN A 68 5.62 6.83 -7.01
CA ASN A 68 6.26 5.52 -6.96
C ASN A 68 7.57 5.44 -7.75
N THR A 69 7.75 6.21 -8.83
CA THR A 69 8.87 6.02 -9.78
C THR A 69 9.75 7.25 -9.98
N GLY A 70 9.35 8.40 -9.42
CA GLY A 70 9.96 9.70 -9.67
C GLY A 70 9.74 10.27 -11.08
N GLY A 71 8.97 9.57 -11.93
CA GLY A 71 8.71 9.96 -13.32
C GLY A 71 7.22 10.06 -13.64
N ARG A 72 6.86 10.90 -14.61
CA ARG A 72 5.47 11.03 -15.10
C ARG A 72 5.12 9.98 -16.15
N VAL A 73 6.13 9.53 -16.90
CA VAL A 73 5.98 8.53 -17.96
C VAL A 73 6.20 7.14 -17.34
N PRO A 74 5.27 6.20 -17.52
CA PRO A 74 5.44 4.82 -17.07
C PRO A 74 6.70 4.15 -17.67
N GLY A 75 7.20 3.12 -16.99
CA GLY A 75 8.33 2.30 -17.45
C GLY A 75 9.61 2.46 -16.62
N ARG A 76 9.64 3.39 -15.67
CA ARG A 76 10.70 3.46 -14.67
C ARG A 76 10.42 2.47 -13.52
N PRO A 77 11.47 1.89 -12.91
CA PRO A 77 11.30 1.03 -11.75
C PRO A 77 10.68 1.81 -10.59
N SER A 78 9.77 1.16 -9.86
CA SER A 78 9.19 1.69 -8.64
C SER A 78 10.22 1.76 -7.50
N MET A 79 9.91 2.54 -6.47
CA MET A 79 10.73 2.68 -5.27
C MET A 79 10.99 1.34 -4.59
N GLY A 80 9.96 0.48 -4.49
CA GLY A 80 10.11 -0.87 -3.95
C GLY A 80 11.07 -1.73 -4.79
N SER A 81 10.99 -1.64 -6.11
CA SER A 81 11.92 -2.34 -7.01
C SER A 81 13.37 -1.84 -6.88
N TRP A 82 13.57 -0.53 -6.74
CA TRP A 82 14.91 0.05 -6.52
C TRP A 82 15.52 -0.38 -5.19
N LEU A 83 14.72 -0.36 -4.12
CA LEU A 83 15.17 -0.79 -2.79
C LEU A 83 15.49 -2.28 -2.77
N LEU A 84 14.66 -3.11 -3.40
CA LEU A 84 14.94 -4.53 -3.51
C LEU A 84 16.18 -4.82 -4.38
N TYR A 85 16.39 -4.06 -5.44
CA TYR A 85 17.60 -4.15 -6.27
C TYR A 85 18.88 -3.76 -5.51
N GLY A 86 18.83 -2.64 -4.77
CA GLY A 86 20.00 -2.11 -4.09
C GLY A 86 20.34 -2.81 -2.77
N LEU A 87 19.33 -3.26 -2.03
CA LEU A 87 19.48 -3.82 -0.68
C LEU A 87 19.22 -5.32 -0.59
N GLY A 88 18.69 -5.94 -1.65
CA GLY A 88 18.30 -7.35 -1.64
C GLY A 88 17.11 -7.65 -0.71
N SER A 89 16.76 -8.94 -0.66
CA SER A 89 15.77 -9.50 0.26
C SER A 89 16.50 -10.22 1.39
N GLU A 90 16.01 -10.04 2.63
CA GLU A 90 16.42 -10.88 3.77
C GLU A 90 15.50 -12.10 3.93
N CYS A 91 14.40 -12.14 3.18
CA CYS A 91 13.47 -13.26 3.12
C CYS A 91 13.81 -14.20 1.95
N GLU A 92 13.88 -15.51 2.22
CA GLU A 92 14.08 -16.56 1.21
C GLU A 92 12.76 -17.16 0.71
N ASP A 93 11.74 -17.18 1.57
CA ASP A 93 10.47 -17.89 1.36
C ASP A 93 9.34 -17.00 0.79
N LEU A 94 9.56 -15.68 0.73
CA LEU A 94 8.59 -14.71 0.22
C LEU A 94 9.25 -13.72 -0.74
N PRO A 95 8.48 -13.12 -1.67
CA PRO A 95 8.95 -12.01 -2.46
C PRO A 95 9.43 -10.85 -1.58
N GLY A 96 10.58 -10.26 -1.91
CA GLY A 96 11.11 -9.13 -1.15
C GLY A 96 10.32 -7.82 -1.35
N PHE A 97 9.44 -7.74 -2.36
CA PHE A 97 8.54 -6.62 -2.59
C PHE A 97 7.10 -7.11 -2.73
N ILE A 98 6.27 -6.84 -1.72
CA ILE A 98 4.86 -7.24 -1.68
C ILE A 98 3.94 -6.02 -1.68
N VAL A 99 2.83 -6.13 -2.41
CA VAL A 99 1.81 -5.09 -2.53
C VAL A 99 0.47 -5.62 -2.03
N LEU A 100 -0.14 -4.92 -1.07
CA LEU A 100 -1.44 -5.23 -0.50
C LEU A 100 -2.44 -4.14 -0.86
N THR A 101 -3.56 -4.51 -1.48
CA THR A 101 -4.63 -3.55 -1.79
C THR A 101 -5.85 -3.89 -0.96
N SER A 102 -6.32 -2.93 -0.17
CA SER A 102 -7.53 -3.11 0.63
C SER A 102 -8.79 -2.91 -0.21
N ALA A 103 -9.80 -3.73 0.06
CA ALA A 103 -11.16 -3.56 -0.42
C ALA A 103 -11.87 -2.52 0.48
N GLY A 104 -11.71 -1.24 0.17
CA GLY A 104 -12.42 -0.14 0.82
C GLY A 104 -13.53 0.39 -0.07
N GLY A 105 -14.72 0.64 0.50
CA GLY A 105 -15.83 1.24 -0.22
C GLY A 105 -15.50 2.66 -0.71
N GLY A 106 -15.87 3.00 -1.96
CA GLY A 106 -15.59 4.30 -2.55
C GLY A 106 -15.59 4.26 -4.09
N GLN A 107 -15.19 5.37 -4.73
CA GLN A 107 -14.91 5.38 -6.17
C GLN A 107 -13.76 4.40 -6.44
N GLY A 108 -14.04 3.35 -7.21
CA GLY A 108 -13.09 2.28 -7.55
C GLY A 108 -12.04 2.76 -8.55
N GLN A 109 -11.15 3.66 -8.10
CA GLN A 109 -10.01 4.08 -8.90
C GLN A 109 -9.08 2.87 -9.10
N PRO A 110 -8.85 2.40 -10.33
CA PRO A 110 -8.00 1.25 -10.58
C PRO A 110 -6.57 1.55 -10.17
N ILE A 111 -6.05 0.78 -9.22
CA ILE A 111 -4.63 0.83 -8.86
C ILE A 111 -3.91 -0.13 -9.83
N ALA A 112 -3.19 0.46 -10.78
CA ALA A 112 -2.57 -0.29 -11.87
C ALA A 112 -1.20 -0.84 -11.47
N ALA A 113 -0.89 -2.06 -11.94
CA ALA A 113 0.36 -2.75 -11.62
C ALA A 113 1.65 -2.00 -12.01
N ARG A 114 1.54 -1.02 -12.91
CA ARG A 114 2.63 -0.07 -13.23
C ARG A 114 3.16 0.68 -12.01
N GLN A 115 2.39 0.80 -10.93
CA GLN A 115 2.78 1.51 -9.70
C GLN A 115 3.86 0.74 -8.90
N TRP A 116 4.01 -0.56 -9.12
CA TRP A 116 5.01 -1.41 -8.46
C TRP A 116 5.85 -2.23 -9.45
N HIS A 117 6.04 -1.69 -10.66
CA HIS A 117 6.75 -2.38 -11.73
C HIS A 117 8.27 -2.28 -11.60
N SER A 118 9.00 -3.32 -12.03
CA SER A 118 10.47 -3.32 -12.08
C SER A 118 11.03 -2.47 -13.21
N GLY A 119 10.21 -2.07 -14.20
CA GLY A 119 10.66 -1.27 -15.34
C GLY A 119 11.73 -2.02 -16.12
N PHE A 120 12.86 -1.37 -16.34
CA PHE A 120 14.02 -1.97 -16.99
C PHE A 120 14.90 -2.83 -16.05
N LEU A 121 14.58 -2.90 -14.74
CA LEU A 121 15.26 -3.86 -13.86
C LEU A 121 14.75 -5.28 -14.13
N PRO A 122 15.59 -6.31 -13.92
CA PRO A 122 15.18 -7.70 -14.07
C PRO A 122 13.86 -8.02 -13.35
N SER A 123 13.04 -8.90 -13.92
CA SER A 123 11.67 -9.14 -13.43
C SER A 123 11.62 -9.78 -12.03
N LYS A 124 12.75 -10.25 -11.48
CA LYS A 124 12.88 -10.68 -10.08
C LYS A 124 12.67 -9.54 -9.08
N PHE A 125 12.73 -8.29 -9.52
CA PHE A 125 12.47 -7.10 -8.71
C PHE A 125 11.05 -6.54 -8.87
N GLN A 126 10.17 -7.27 -9.55
CA GLN A 126 8.77 -6.93 -9.73
C GLN A 126 8.03 -7.04 -8.40
N GLY A 127 7.23 -6.03 -8.05
CA GLY A 127 6.33 -6.12 -6.90
C GLY A 127 5.27 -7.18 -7.12
N VAL A 128 5.04 -8.01 -6.11
CA VAL A 128 4.07 -9.11 -6.16
C VAL A 128 2.80 -8.71 -5.41
N PRO A 129 1.65 -8.59 -6.09
CA PRO A 129 0.39 -8.29 -5.42
C PRO A 129 -0.06 -9.51 -4.61
N PHE A 130 -0.39 -9.28 -3.35
CA PHE A 130 -1.08 -10.24 -2.49
C PHE A 130 -2.55 -9.84 -2.44
N HIS A 131 -3.42 -10.77 -2.85
CA HIS A 131 -4.85 -10.56 -2.82
C HIS A 131 -5.35 -10.58 -1.37
N ALA A 132 -6.09 -9.54 -1.02
CA ALA A 132 -6.56 -9.35 0.34
C ALA A 132 -7.74 -10.27 0.72
N ALA A 133 -8.34 -10.97 -0.25
CA ALA A 133 -9.34 -12.02 -0.05
C ALA A 133 -9.25 -13.09 -1.16
N GLY A 134 -9.56 -14.34 -0.82
CA GLY A 134 -9.38 -15.49 -1.73
C GLY A 134 -7.97 -16.06 -1.67
N ASP A 135 -7.50 -16.67 -2.77
CA ASP A 135 -6.12 -17.15 -2.88
C ASP A 135 -5.16 -15.95 -2.84
N PRO A 136 -4.29 -15.82 -1.81
CA PRO A 136 -3.48 -14.61 -1.64
C PRO A 136 -2.51 -14.39 -2.82
N VAL A 137 -2.15 -15.45 -3.53
CA VAL A 137 -1.55 -15.40 -4.86
C VAL A 137 -2.25 -16.43 -5.74
N HIS A 138 -2.66 -16.01 -6.93
CA HIS A 138 -3.30 -16.91 -7.89
C HIS A 138 -2.43 -18.14 -8.16
N TYR A 139 -3.06 -19.33 -8.16
CA TYR A 139 -2.41 -20.63 -8.41
C TYR A 139 -1.43 -21.11 -7.33
N VAL A 140 -1.42 -20.48 -6.14
CA VAL A 140 -0.72 -20.98 -4.93
C VAL A 140 -1.58 -21.94 -4.12
N ALA A 141 -2.77 -22.31 -4.60
CA ALA A 141 -3.49 -23.47 -4.09
C ALA A 141 -3.24 -24.66 -5.02
N LYS A 142 -2.97 -25.83 -4.42
CA LYS A 142 -2.80 -27.09 -5.15
C LYS A 142 -4.13 -27.47 -5.81
N PRO A 143 -4.17 -27.81 -7.11
CA PRO A 143 -5.37 -28.38 -7.72
C PRO A 143 -5.78 -29.70 -7.03
N PRO A 144 -7.09 -29.98 -6.85
CA PRO A 144 -7.55 -31.24 -6.28
C PRO A 144 -6.95 -32.45 -7.04
N GLY A 145 -6.29 -33.36 -6.32
CA GLY A 145 -5.70 -34.58 -6.88
C GLY A 145 -4.18 -34.57 -7.15
N ILE A 146 -3.47 -33.44 -7.02
CA ILE A 146 -2.02 -33.36 -7.30
C ILE A 146 -1.19 -33.49 -6.02
N SER A 147 -0.37 -34.51 -5.77
CA SER A 147 0.46 -34.56 -4.53
C SER A 147 1.48 -33.41 -4.45
N MET A 148 1.91 -33.03 -3.23
CA MET A 148 2.99 -32.05 -3.05
C MET A 148 4.27 -32.50 -3.76
N GLU A 149 4.60 -33.80 -3.65
CA GLU A 149 5.73 -34.44 -4.35
C GLU A 149 5.60 -34.33 -5.88
N GLY A 150 4.38 -34.47 -6.41
CA GLY A 150 4.11 -34.31 -7.84
C GLY A 150 4.32 -32.87 -8.32
N GLN A 151 3.87 -31.90 -7.54
CA GLN A 151 4.07 -30.49 -7.83
C GLN A 151 5.56 -30.08 -7.74
N GLU A 152 6.27 -30.56 -6.72
CA GLU A 152 7.73 -30.39 -6.60
C GLU A 152 8.47 -31.01 -7.80
N GLY A 153 8.05 -32.20 -8.24
CA GLY A 153 8.61 -32.87 -9.42
C GLY A 153 8.46 -32.05 -10.71
N VAL A 154 7.31 -31.40 -10.90
CA VAL A 154 7.07 -30.49 -12.05
C VAL A 154 7.99 -29.27 -11.97
N VAL A 155 8.09 -28.63 -10.81
CA VAL A 155 8.97 -27.46 -10.61
C VAL A 155 10.43 -27.87 -10.90
N ARG A 156 10.92 -28.97 -10.33
CA ARG A 156 12.28 -29.49 -10.60
C ARG A 156 12.51 -29.81 -12.09
N ALA A 157 11.50 -30.32 -12.79
CA ALA A 157 11.62 -30.59 -14.22
C ALA A 157 11.76 -29.30 -15.05
N ILE A 158 10.92 -28.29 -14.77
CA ILE A 158 10.98 -26.98 -15.42
C ILE A 158 12.33 -26.30 -15.14
N GLN A 159 12.82 -26.38 -13.91
CA GLN A 159 14.14 -25.84 -13.53
C GLN A 159 15.27 -26.45 -14.35
N ARG A 160 15.30 -27.79 -14.48
CA ARG A 160 16.35 -28.47 -15.26
C ARG A 160 16.31 -28.06 -16.73
N LEU A 161 15.11 -27.91 -17.30
CA LEU A 161 14.95 -27.47 -18.69
C LEU A 161 15.46 -26.04 -18.89
N HIS A 162 15.03 -25.10 -18.03
CA HIS A 162 15.49 -23.72 -18.11
C HIS A 162 16.98 -23.57 -17.79
N ALA A 163 17.55 -24.37 -16.89
CA ALA A 163 18.98 -24.35 -16.60
C ALA A 163 19.80 -24.79 -17.83
N ALA A 164 19.38 -25.87 -18.49
CA ALA A 164 20.01 -26.33 -19.74
C ALA A 164 19.89 -25.30 -20.88
N GLU A 165 18.76 -24.61 -20.96
CA GLU A 165 18.56 -23.52 -21.92
C GLU A 165 19.44 -22.30 -21.58
N ASN A 166 19.55 -21.96 -20.30
CA ASN A 166 20.37 -20.84 -19.85
C ASN A 166 21.87 -21.10 -20.03
N GLU A 167 22.34 -22.35 -19.91
CA GLU A 167 23.73 -22.71 -20.27
C GLU A 167 24.07 -22.42 -21.74
N ALA A 168 23.07 -22.45 -22.62
CA ALA A 168 23.25 -22.20 -24.05
C ALA A 168 23.09 -20.72 -24.44
N ILE A 169 22.24 -19.97 -23.73
CA ILE A 169 21.80 -18.62 -24.13
C ILE A 169 22.32 -17.52 -23.20
N ASP A 170 22.61 -17.83 -21.93
CA ASP A 170 22.97 -16.90 -20.85
C ASP A 170 22.00 -15.70 -20.76
N ASP A 171 20.69 -16.00 -20.68
CA ASP A 171 19.62 -15.01 -20.57
C ASP A 171 19.24 -14.76 -19.10
N PRO A 172 19.49 -13.57 -18.54
CA PRO A 172 19.09 -13.21 -17.18
C PRO A 172 17.59 -13.40 -16.88
N GLU A 173 16.73 -13.38 -17.90
CA GLU A 173 15.29 -13.60 -17.74
C GLU A 173 14.95 -15.09 -17.52
N LEU A 174 15.71 -16.03 -18.10
CA LEU A 174 15.54 -17.47 -17.84
C LEU A 174 15.90 -17.80 -16.40
N ALA A 175 17.02 -17.27 -15.89
CA ALA A 175 17.41 -17.40 -14.49
C ALA A 175 16.34 -16.81 -13.54
N THR A 176 15.70 -15.71 -13.95
CA THR A 176 14.62 -15.10 -13.19
C THR A 176 13.37 -15.98 -13.15
N ARG A 177 12.97 -16.56 -14.28
CA ARG A 177 11.82 -17.49 -14.32
C ARG A 177 12.03 -18.70 -13.42
N ILE A 178 13.22 -19.28 -13.40
CA ILE A 178 13.60 -20.38 -12.48
C ILE A 178 13.34 -19.96 -11.02
N SER A 179 13.87 -18.79 -10.63
CA SER A 179 13.71 -18.26 -9.28
C SER A 179 12.25 -17.98 -8.92
N GLN A 180 11.45 -17.49 -9.87
CA GLN A 180 10.02 -17.25 -9.66
C GLN A 180 9.22 -18.55 -9.42
N TYR A 181 9.52 -19.64 -10.14
CA TYR A 181 8.86 -20.93 -9.90
C TYR A 181 9.20 -21.52 -8.53
N GLU A 182 10.44 -21.38 -8.08
CA GLU A 182 10.84 -21.77 -6.72
C GLU A 182 10.13 -20.95 -5.65
N MET A 183 10.10 -19.63 -5.84
CA MET A 183 9.43 -18.72 -4.93
C MET A 183 7.94 -19.08 -4.81
N ALA A 184 7.26 -19.33 -5.95
CA ALA A 184 5.86 -19.75 -5.94
C ALA A 184 5.64 -21.05 -5.15
N PHE A 185 6.57 -22.02 -5.23
CA PHE A 185 6.51 -23.24 -4.44
C PHE A 185 6.73 -23.00 -2.94
N ARG A 186 7.70 -22.15 -2.56
CA ARG A 186 7.93 -21.79 -1.14
C ARG A 186 6.76 -21.02 -0.54
N MET A 187 6.16 -20.12 -1.31
CA MET A 187 4.96 -19.37 -0.93
C MET A 187 3.77 -20.29 -0.58
N HIS A 188 3.67 -21.46 -1.21
CA HIS A 188 2.63 -22.46 -0.94
C HIS A 188 2.60 -22.92 0.53
N MET A 189 3.77 -22.93 1.19
CA MET A 189 3.91 -23.30 2.59
C MET A 189 3.75 -22.07 3.52
N SER A 190 4.27 -20.91 3.12
CA SER A 190 4.38 -19.73 3.99
C SER A 190 3.15 -18.81 3.97
N VAL A 191 2.38 -18.80 2.88
CA VAL A 191 1.23 -17.89 2.69
C VAL A 191 0.02 -18.23 3.58
N PRO A 192 -0.38 -19.49 3.79
CA PRO A 192 -1.52 -19.82 4.66
C PRO A 192 -1.34 -19.29 6.08
N GLU A 193 -0.14 -19.42 6.64
CA GLU A 193 0.17 -18.85 7.95
C GLU A 193 0.12 -17.33 7.93
N LEU A 194 0.51 -16.64 6.85
CA LEU A 194 0.50 -15.18 6.81
C LEU A 194 -0.90 -14.57 6.90
N VAL A 195 -1.92 -15.27 6.41
CA VAL A 195 -3.30 -14.77 6.37
C VAL A 195 -4.20 -15.36 7.45
N ASP A 196 -3.72 -16.34 8.23
CA ASP A 196 -4.43 -16.89 9.39
C ASP A 196 -4.03 -16.17 10.69
N PHE A 197 -4.96 -15.36 11.21
CA PHE A 197 -4.79 -14.58 12.43
C PHE A 197 -5.27 -15.30 13.69
N LYS A 198 -5.78 -16.55 13.62
CA LYS A 198 -6.33 -17.26 14.79
C LYS A 198 -5.33 -17.45 15.94
N GLY A 199 -4.04 -17.47 15.63
CA GLY A 199 -2.97 -17.57 16.63
C GLY A 199 -2.57 -16.23 17.27
N GLU A 200 -3.08 -15.09 16.78
CA GLU A 200 -2.73 -13.78 17.30
C GLU A 200 -3.42 -13.51 18.64
N PRO A 201 -2.69 -13.02 19.67
CA PRO A 201 -3.30 -12.64 20.93
C PRO A 201 -4.37 -11.55 20.74
N LYS A 202 -5.45 -11.63 21.52
CA LYS A 202 -6.54 -10.63 21.46
C LYS A 202 -6.04 -9.19 21.60
N HIS A 203 -5.09 -8.94 22.50
CA HIS A 203 -4.55 -7.59 22.69
C HIS A 203 -3.84 -7.04 21.44
N VAL A 204 -3.30 -7.91 20.58
CA VAL A 204 -2.72 -7.52 19.28
C VAL A 204 -3.84 -7.18 18.30
N LEU A 205 -4.86 -8.03 18.18
CA LEU A 205 -6.02 -7.76 17.30
C LEU A 205 -6.70 -6.43 17.67
N ASP A 206 -6.87 -6.17 18.96
CA ASP A 206 -7.45 -4.94 19.49
C ASP A 206 -6.65 -3.67 19.11
N LEU A 207 -5.33 -3.77 18.84
CA LEU A 207 -4.52 -2.64 18.36
C LEU A 207 -4.96 -2.17 16.97
N TYR A 208 -5.32 -3.11 16.09
CA TYR A 208 -5.69 -2.83 14.69
C TYR A 208 -7.18 -2.53 14.53
N GLY A 209 -8.01 -2.89 15.51
CA GLY A 209 -9.42 -2.55 15.53
C GLY A 209 -10.35 -3.64 14.99
N PRO A 210 -11.67 -3.38 14.98
CA PRO A 210 -12.71 -4.41 14.80
C PRO A 210 -12.73 -5.06 13.40
N ASP A 211 -12.07 -4.43 12.43
CA ASP A 211 -12.04 -4.91 11.04
C ASP A 211 -10.81 -5.78 10.73
N VAL A 212 -9.90 -5.97 11.70
CA VAL A 212 -8.64 -6.72 11.48
C VAL A 212 -8.87 -8.17 11.07
N GLU A 213 -9.94 -8.80 11.56
CA GLU A 213 -10.27 -10.20 11.24
C GLU A 213 -11.07 -10.34 9.94
N LYS A 214 -11.42 -9.22 9.28
CA LYS A 214 -12.14 -9.24 8.01
C LYS A 214 -11.13 -9.22 6.85
N PRO A 215 -11.00 -10.31 6.07
CA PRO A 215 -10.11 -10.33 4.91
C PRO A 215 -10.49 -9.19 3.95
N GLY A 216 -9.49 -8.53 3.39
CA GLY A 216 -9.71 -7.42 2.47
C GLY A 216 -9.57 -6.05 3.10
N THR A 217 -9.75 -5.91 4.41
CA THR A 217 -9.75 -4.59 5.05
C THR A 217 -8.34 -4.02 5.16
N PHE A 218 -8.24 -2.70 5.29
CA PHE A 218 -6.97 -2.05 5.56
C PHE A 218 -6.38 -2.51 6.91
N ALA A 219 -7.24 -2.76 7.91
CA ALA A 219 -6.85 -3.33 9.20
C ALA A 219 -6.16 -4.70 9.06
N ALA A 220 -6.75 -5.62 8.30
CA ALA A 220 -6.15 -6.93 8.02
C ALA A 220 -4.80 -6.78 7.30
N ASN A 221 -4.73 -5.89 6.31
CA ASN A 221 -3.50 -5.62 5.58
C ASN A 221 -2.38 -5.04 6.46
N CYS A 222 -2.69 -4.17 7.42
CA CYS A 222 -1.72 -3.66 8.39
C CYS A 222 -1.15 -4.78 9.27
N LEU A 223 -1.98 -5.67 9.79
CA LEU A 223 -1.52 -6.82 10.57
C LEU A 223 -0.68 -7.78 9.71
N GLN A 224 -1.11 -8.02 8.47
CA GLN A 224 -0.34 -8.82 7.52
C GLN A 224 1.02 -8.17 7.21
N ALA A 225 1.07 -6.83 7.06
CA ALA A 225 2.31 -6.10 6.86
C ALA A 225 3.29 -6.29 8.02
N ARG A 226 2.82 -6.26 9.27
CA ARG A 226 3.66 -6.59 10.42
C ARG A 226 4.22 -8.01 10.31
N ARG A 227 3.39 -9.00 9.99
CA ARG A 227 3.81 -10.41 9.85
C ARG A 227 4.77 -10.66 8.67
N LEU A 228 4.66 -9.85 7.61
CA LEU A 228 5.59 -9.85 6.48
C LEU A 228 6.93 -9.23 6.88
N ALA A 229 6.91 -8.12 7.63
CA ALA A 229 8.11 -7.48 8.15
C ALA A 229 8.87 -8.42 9.09
N GLU A 230 8.17 -9.17 9.95
CA GLU A 230 8.78 -10.19 10.83
C GLU A 230 9.48 -11.31 10.07
N ARG A 231 9.02 -11.60 8.85
CA ARG A 231 9.61 -12.61 7.97
C ARG A 231 10.69 -12.02 7.04
N GLY A 232 11.10 -10.77 7.25
CA GLY A 232 12.20 -10.14 6.51
C GLY A 232 11.83 -9.63 5.12
N VAL A 233 10.55 -9.40 4.83
CA VAL A 233 10.14 -8.80 3.55
C VAL A 233 10.64 -7.35 3.49
N ARG A 234 11.48 -7.05 2.49
CA ARG A 234 12.20 -5.78 2.37
C ARG A 234 11.29 -4.57 2.16
N PHE A 235 10.28 -4.70 1.31
CA PHE A 235 9.39 -3.59 0.97
C PHE A 235 7.94 -4.06 0.90
N ILE A 236 7.09 -3.44 1.72
CA ILE A 236 5.68 -3.78 1.83
C ILE A 236 4.88 -2.52 1.55
N GLN A 237 4.04 -2.55 0.51
CA GLN A 237 3.25 -1.40 0.09
C GLN A 237 1.77 -1.66 0.28
N LEU A 238 1.08 -0.79 1.02
CA LEU A 238 -0.36 -0.90 1.27
C LEU A 238 -1.09 0.21 0.52
N TYR A 239 -2.09 -0.16 -0.26
CA TYR A 239 -3.00 0.78 -0.89
C TYR A 239 -4.39 0.73 -0.26
N HIS A 240 -4.92 1.92 0.03
CA HIS A 240 -6.29 2.12 0.48
C HIS A 240 -7.01 3.13 -0.41
N PRO A 241 -7.90 2.69 -1.32
CA PRO A 241 -8.59 3.58 -2.25
C PRO A 241 -9.73 4.36 -1.56
N GLY A 242 -10.33 5.30 -2.30
CA GLY A 242 -11.57 5.98 -1.89
C GLY A 242 -11.41 7.42 -1.41
N TRP A 243 -10.18 7.95 -1.32
CA TRP A 243 -9.92 9.32 -0.88
C TRP A 243 -10.27 10.42 -1.91
N ASP A 244 -10.67 10.03 -3.13
CA ASP A 244 -11.03 10.90 -4.25
C ASP A 244 -12.44 11.53 -4.11
N ASN A 245 -12.64 12.29 -3.04
CA ASN A 245 -13.96 12.79 -2.63
C ASN A 245 -14.38 14.07 -3.36
N HIS A 246 -14.86 13.91 -4.60
CA HIS A 246 -15.48 14.99 -5.41
C HIS A 246 -16.94 15.30 -5.02
N SER A 247 -17.55 14.46 -4.17
CA SER A 247 -18.87 14.67 -3.57
C SER A 247 -18.97 13.90 -2.25
N LYS A 248 -20.01 14.18 -1.44
CA LYS A 248 -20.30 13.46 -0.18
C LYS A 248 -19.10 13.38 0.78
N LEU A 249 -18.24 14.40 0.77
CA LEU A 249 -17.06 14.48 1.62
C LEU A 249 -17.41 14.36 3.12
N PRO A 250 -18.48 15.01 3.63
CA PRO A 250 -18.85 14.91 5.05
C PRO A 250 -19.15 13.49 5.53
N GLN A 251 -19.62 12.60 4.65
CA GLN A 251 -19.86 11.18 4.98
C GLN A 251 -18.64 10.31 4.71
N ASN A 252 -17.94 10.57 3.59
CA ASN A 252 -16.83 9.72 3.18
C ASN A 252 -15.58 9.92 4.05
N LEU A 253 -15.25 11.17 4.44
CA LEU A 253 -14.02 11.46 5.17
C LEU A 253 -13.99 10.78 6.56
N PRO A 254 -15.01 10.88 7.43
CA PRO A 254 -14.97 10.20 8.72
C PRO A 254 -14.88 8.67 8.59
N ARG A 255 -15.57 8.10 7.59
CA ARG A 255 -15.51 6.67 7.31
C ARG A 255 -14.10 6.23 6.90
N LEU A 256 -13.53 6.85 5.87
CA LEU A 256 -12.18 6.53 5.38
C LEU A 256 -11.11 6.76 6.47
N ALA A 257 -11.24 7.84 7.25
CA ALA A 257 -10.37 8.09 8.38
C ALA A 257 -10.46 6.95 9.42
N SER A 258 -11.66 6.49 9.76
CA SER A 258 -11.84 5.37 10.70
C SER A 258 -11.28 4.04 10.18
N GLU A 259 -11.27 3.83 8.86
CA GLU A 259 -10.71 2.62 8.23
C GLU A 259 -9.18 2.57 8.30
N VAL A 260 -8.49 3.72 8.38
CA VAL A 260 -7.01 3.79 8.39
C VAL A 260 -6.39 4.19 9.74
N ASP A 261 -7.08 5.01 10.53
CA ASP A 261 -6.50 5.65 11.73
C ASP A 261 -6.02 4.63 12.76
N GLN A 262 -6.93 3.76 13.21
CA GLN A 262 -6.60 2.75 14.21
C GLN A 262 -5.59 1.72 13.66
N PRO A 263 -5.75 1.14 12.46
CA PRO A 263 -4.75 0.22 11.90
C PRO A 263 -3.35 0.81 11.73
N CYS A 264 -3.22 2.04 11.22
CA CYS A 264 -1.91 2.70 11.07
C CYS A 264 -1.24 2.88 12.43
N ALA A 265 -1.97 3.41 13.41
CA ALA A 265 -1.43 3.59 14.76
C ALA A 265 -1.13 2.25 15.46
N GLY A 266 -1.95 1.23 15.20
CA GLY A 266 -1.77 -0.14 15.66
C GLY A 266 -0.48 -0.75 15.12
N LEU A 267 -0.24 -0.64 13.81
CA LEU A 267 0.98 -1.13 13.16
C LEU A 267 2.24 -0.50 13.77
N ILE A 268 2.28 0.83 13.91
CA ILE A 268 3.44 1.54 14.47
C ILE A 268 3.71 1.06 15.91
N ARG A 269 2.65 0.93 16.73
CA ARG A 269 2.79 0.43 18.10
C ARG A 269 3.24 -1.03 18.16
N ASP A 270 2.68 -1.88 17.33
CA ASP A 270 3.03 -3.32 17.29
C ASP A 270 4.49 -3.50 16.88
N LEU A 271 4.96 -2.77 15.86
CA LEU A 271 6.38 -2.73 15.48
C LEU A 271 7.25 -2.23 16.63
N LYS A 272 6.82 -1.16 17.33
CA LYS A 272 7.57 -0.61 18.48
C LYS A 272 7.65 -1.60 19.65
N LEU A 273 6.54 -2.27 19.99
CA LEU A 273 6.50 -3.27 21.05
C LEU A 273 7.41 -4.47 20.77
N ARG A 274 7.65 -4.76 19.49
CA ARG A 274 8.55 -5.83 19.02
C ARG A 274 9.99 -5.36 18.82
N GLY A 275 10.28 -4.08 19.04
CA GLY A 275 11.60 -3.48 18.77
C GLY A 275 11.93 -3.33 17.29
N MET A 276 10.99 -3.61 16.39
CA MET A 276 11.19 -3.57 14.94
C MET A 276 11.07 -2.16 14.35
N LEU A 277 10.43 -1.23 15.06
CA LEU A 277 10.27 0.15 14.57
C LEU A 277 11.62 0.87 14.39
N GLU A 278 12.65 0.47 15.16
CA GLU A 278 14.01 1.02 15.05
C GLU A 278 14.66 0.70 13.70
N ASP A 279 14.29 -0.44 13.11
CA ASP A 279 14.83 -0.92 11.83
C ASP A 279 13.82 -0.82 10.67
N THR A 280 12.60 -0.33 10.93
CA THR A 280 11.51 -0.24 9.95
C THR A 280 11.07 1.19 9.72
N LEU A 281 11.31 1.72 8.52
CA LEU A 281 10.74 3.00 8.10
C LEU A 281 9.29 2.82 7.62
N VAL A 282 8.33 3.40 8.35
CA VAL A 282 6.92 3.45 7.95
C VAL A 282 6.61 4.80 7.31
N ILE A 283 6.14 4.79 6.06
CA ILE A 283 5.74 5.99 5.32
C ILE A 283 4.23 5.93 5.09
N TRP A 284 3.52 6.99 5.50
CA TRP A 284 2.10 7.17 5.25
C TRP A 284 1.85 8.50 4.54
N GLY A 285 1.08 8.47 3.45
CA GLY A 285 0.78 9.65 2.66
C GLY A 285 -0.02 9.32 1.41
N GLY A 286 -0.17 10.33 0.55
CA GLY A 286 -0.85 10.22 -0.73
C GLY A 286 -0.22 11.13 -1.77
N GLU A 287 -0.82 11.14 -2.94
CA GLU A 287 -0.31 11.76 -4.16
C GLU A 287 -0.46 13.29 -4.18
N PHE A 288 -1.50 13.83 -3.53
CA PHE A 288 -1.73 15.25 -3.30
C PHE A 288 -2.90 15.50 -2.32
N GLY A 289 -3.05 16.73 -1.83
CA GLY A 289 -4.19 17.16 -1.04
C GLY A 289 -5.43 17.56 -1.86
N ARG A 290 -6.46 18.07 -1.16
CA ARG A 290 -7.71 18.58 -1.75
C ARG A 290 -7.86 20.08 -1.56
N THR A 291 -8.57 20.75 -2.47
CA THR A 291 -8.75 22.21 -2.43
C THR A 291 -9.57 22.66 -1.22
N SER A 292 -9.43 23.93 -0.82
CA SER A 292 -10.32 24.57 0.16
C SER A 292 -11.69 24.96 -0.42
N TYR A 293 -11.87 24.82 -1.73
CA TYR A 293 -13.09 25.18 -2.45
C TYR A 293 -14.09 24.03 -2.48
N SER A 294 -15.37 24.36 -2.33
CA SER A 294 -16.46 23.43 -2.57
C SER A 294 -16.53 23.09 -4.05
N GLN A 295 -16.53 21.79 -4.36
CA GLN A 295 -16.97 21.29 -5.66
C GLN A 295 -18.45 20.91 -5.57
N GLY A 296 -19.24 21.50 -6.47
CA GLY A 296 -20.70 21.46 -6.40
C GLY A 296 -21.28 22.41 -5.35
N THR A 297 -22.59 22.35 -5.16
CA THR A 297 -23.31 23.19 -4.21
C THR A 297 -22.85 22.91 -2.79
N LEU A 298 -22.38 23.96 -2.10
CA LEU A 298 -22.03 23.88 -0.69
C LEU A 298 -23.29 23.68 0.17
N THR A 299 -23.55 22.42 0.51
CA THR A 299 -24.57 22.00 1.49
C THR A 299 -23.84 21.37 2.69
N LYS A 300 -24.56 20.97 3.74
CA LYS A 300 -23.93 20.26 4.86
C LYS A 300 -23.54 18.83 4.50
N GLU A 301 -24.13 18.26 3.46
CA GLU A 301 -24.07 16.82 3.19
C GLU A 301 -23.44 16.44 1.86
N THR A 302 -23.51 17.27 0.81
CA THR A 302 -23.29 16.77 -0.57
C THR A 302 -22.00 17.24 -1.22
N TYR A 303 -21.35 18.26 -0.68
CA TYR A 303 -20.18 18.86 -1.31
C TYR A 303 -18.97 17.90 -1.36
N GLY A 304 -18.08 18.17 -2.31
CA GLY A 304 -16.73 17.61 -2.33
C GLY A 304 -15.69 18.70 -2.47
N ARG A 305 -14.46 18.29 -2.78
CA ARG A 305 -13.33 19.19 -3.04
C ARG A 305 -12.59 18.71 -4.28
N ASP A 306 -11.94 19.61 -5.00
CA ASP A 306 -11.14 19.25 -6.18
C ASP A 306 -9.69 18.92 -5.80
N HIS A 307 -8.87 18.51 -6.77
CA HIS A 307 -7.45 18.18 -6.57
C HIS A 307 -6.60 19.41 -6.22
N HIS A 308 -5.67 19.25 -5.27
CA HIS A 308 -4.73 20.31 -4.90
C HIS A 308 -3.28 19.80 -4.80
N PRO A 309 -2.52 19.82 -5.92
CA PRO A 309 -1.15 19.29 -5.99
C PRO A 309 -0.09 20.07 -5.18
N ARG A 310 -0.49 21.16 -4.50
CA ARG A 310 0.41 22.00 -3.70
C ARG A 310 0.03 22.00 -2.22
N CYS A 311 -0.79 21.04 -1.80
CA CYS A 311 -1.27 20.89 -0.44
C CYS A 311 -0.78 19.55 0.08
N PHE A 312 0.14 19.59 1.05
CA PHE A 312 0.71 18.46 1.80
C PHE A 312 0.86 18.85 3.27
#